data_AF-A0A4P5UIF2-F1
#
_entry.id   AF-A0A4P5UIF2-F1
#
_cell.length_a   1.000
_cell.length_b   1.000
_cell.length_c   1.000
_cell.angle_alpha   90.00
_cell.angle_beta   90.00
_cell.angle_gamma   90.00
#
_symmetry.space_group_name_H-M   'P 1'
#
loop_
_entity.id
_entity.type
_entity.pdbx_description
1 polymer ?
#
loop_
_entity_poly.entity_id
_entity_poly.type
_entity_poly.pdbx_seq_one_letter_code
_entity_poly.pdbx_strand_id
1 'polypeptide(L)' 'MLLAVNTNFIAFSHYLQDASGQIFVFFILTVAAAESAIGLAILVVLFRNLRTINVDDLDKLKG' A
#
# COMPACT_ATOMS: atom_id res chain seq x y z
N MET A 1 5.97 -2.91 1.75
CA MET A 1 6.36 -3.89 0.70
C MET A 1 6.48 -3.29 -0.70
N LEU A 2 5.61 -2.35 -1.11
CA LEU A 2 5.57 -1.84 -2.50
C LEU A 2 6.88 -1.18 -2.98
N LEU A 3 7.65 -0.55 -2.08
CA LEU A 3 8.97 0.00 -2.42
C LEU A 3 9.95 -1.08 -2.91
N ALA A 4 10.01 -2.23 -2.23
CA ALA A 4 10.90 -3.33 -2.63
C ALA A 4 10.52 -3.87 -4.02
N VAL A 5 9.22 -3.94 -4.31
CA VAL A 5 8.70 -4.33 -5.63
C VAL A 5 9.13 -3.31 -6.69
N ASN A 6 8.99 -2.01 -6.43
CA ASN A 6 9.44 -0.97 -7.35
C ASN A 6 10.94 -1.04 -7.64
N THR A 7 11.77 -1.21 -6.61
CA THR A 7 13.22 -1.38 -6.78
C THR A 7 13.54 -2.60 -7.65
N ASN A 8 12.80 -3.70 -7.47
CA ASN A 8 12.97 -4.90 -8.28
C ASN A 8 12.60 -4.66 -9.76
N PHE A 9 11.49 -3.96 -10.02
CA PHE A 9 11.09 -3.59 -11.38
C PHE A 9 12.12 -2.70 -12.07
N ILE A 10 12.71 -1.73 -11.35
CA ILE A 10 13.77 -0.88 -11.88
C ILE A 10 15.03 -1.71 -12.18
N ALA A 11 15.41 -2.60 -11.27
CA ALA A 11 16.59 -3.47 -11.45
C ALA A 11 16.45 -4.38 -12.67
N PHE A 12 15.29 -5.03 -12.84
CA PHE A 12 15.02 -5.89 -13.99
C PHE A 12 14.82 -5.11 -15.28
N SER A 13 14.20 -3.93 -15.23
CA SER A 13 14.12 -3.02 -16.38
C SER A 13 15.51 -2.66 -16.89
N HIS A 14 16.44 -2.36 -15.99
CA HIS A 14 17.83 -2.09 -16.35
C HIS A 14 18.55 -3.34 -16.88
N TYR A 15 18.38 -4.50 -16.22
CA TYR A 15 19.04 -5.74 -16.63
C TYR A 15 18.58 -6.23 -18.02
N LEU A 16 17.28 -6.13 -18.33
CA LEU A 16 16.71 -6.57 -19.62
C LEU A 16 16.74 -5.46 -20.69
N GLN A 17 17.19 -4.25 -20.35
CA GLN A 17 17.14 -3.06 -21.23
C GLN A 17 15.72 -2.77 -21.74
N ASP A 18 14.71 -3.02 -20.91
CA ASP A 18 13.29 -2.82 -21.24
C ASP A 18 12.70 -1.69 -20.39
N ALA A 19 12.29 -0.61 -21.06
CA ALA A 19 11.69 0.56 -20.42
C ALA A 19 10.30 0.27 -19.81
N SER A 20 9.65 -0.85 -20.18
CA SER A 20 8.33 -1.21 -19.68
C SER A 20 8.30 -1.38 -18.16
N GLY A 21 9.39 -1.89 -17.56
CA GLY A 21 9.49 -2.01 -16.10
C GLY A 21 9.53 -0.66 -15.38
N GLN A 22 10.17 0.35 -15.96
CA GLN A 22 10.13 1.73 -15.42
C GLN A 22 8.73 2.35 -15.54
N ILE A 23 8.01 2.10 -16.63
CA ILE A 23 6.63 2.57 -16.80
C ILE A 23 5.72 1.94 -15.74
N PHE A 24 5.89 0.65 -15.45
CA PHE A 24 5.07 -0.07 -14.47
C PHE A 24 5.26 0.46 -13.03
N VAL A 25 6.46 0.93 -12.68
CA VAL A 25 6.75 1.55 -11.38
C VAL A 25 5.86 2.77 -11.13
N PHE A 26 5.57 3.58 -12.14
CA PHE A 26 4.67 4.74 -11.98
C PHE A 26 3.25 4.32 -11.60
N PHE A 27 2.73 3.26 -12.21
CA PHE A 27 1.41 2.72 -11.84
C PHE A 27 1.40 2.20 -10.40
N ILE A 28 2.44 1.47 -10.00
CA ILE A 28 2.55 0.96 -8.61
C ILE A 28 2.62 2.13 -7.63
N LEU A 29 3.37 3.20 -7.92
CA LEU A 29 3.42 4.38 -7.06
C LEU A 29 2.05 5.05 -6.91
N THR A 30 1.27 5.16 -7.98
CA THR A 30 -0.11 5.69 -7.91
C THR A 30 -1.01 4.82 -7.04
N VAL A 31 -0.96 3.50 -7.21
CA VAL A 31 -1.75 2.55 -6.40
C VAL A 31 -1.31 2.61 -4.94
N ALA A 32 0.00 2.64 -4.66
CA ALA A 32 0.55 2.74 -3.32
C ALA A 32 0.08 4.00 -2.59
N ALA A 33 0.06 5.13 -3.30
CA ALA A 33 -0.45 6.39 -2.77
C ALA A 33 -1.94 6.30 -2.44
N ALA A 34 -2.75 5.74 -3.33
CA ALA A 34 -4.18 5.54 -3.12
C ALA A 34 -4.48 4.60 -1.94
N GLU A 35 -3.80 3.46 -1.87
CA GLU A 35 -3.96 2.47 -0.79
C GLU A 35 -3.60 3.07 0.57
N SER A 36 -2.50 3.82 0.64
CA SER A 36 -2.06 4.48 1.89
C SER A 36 -3.05 5.56 2.34
N ALA A 37 -3.58 6.35 1.40
CA ALA A 37 -4.57 7.38 1.70
C ALA A 37 -5.88 6.77 2.23
N ILE A 38 -6.38 5.70 1.60
CA ILE A 38 -7.60 5.01 2.01
C ILE A 38 -7.38 4.31 3.35
N GLY A 39 -6.27 3.59 3.53
CA GLY A 39 -5.94 2.91 4.77
C GLY A 39 -5.86 3.88 5.96
N LEU A 40 -5.23 5.04 5.77
CA LEU A 40 -5.18 6.07 6.80
C LEU A 40 -6.56 6.67 7.08
N ALA A 41 -7.38 6.94 6.07
CA ALA A 41 -8.74 7.43 6.26
C ALA A 41 -9.59 6.46 7.10
N ILE A 42 -9.49 5.17 6.84
CA ILE A 42 -10.15 4.12 7.63
C ILE A 42 -9.63 4.11 9.06
N LEU A 43 -8.31 4.14 9.26
CA LEU A 43 -7.69 4.17 10.59
C LEU A 43 -8.13 5.39 11.41
N VAL A 44 -8.21 6.58 10.79
CA VAL A 44 -8.68 7.80 11.47
C VAL A 44 -10.13 7.67 11.92
N VAL A 45 -11.01 7.15 11.06
CA VAL A 45 -12.42 6.92 11.41
C VAL A 45 -12.56 5.90 12.53
N LEU A 46 -11.79 4.82 12.47
CA LEU A 46 -11.77 3.75 13.46
C LEU A 46 -11.27 4.26 14.81
N PHE A 47 -10.16 5.00 14.82
CA PHE A 47 -9.62 5.62 16.02
C PHE A 47 -10.60 6.62 16.63
N ARG A 48 -11.33 7.38 15.81
CA ARG A 48 -12.38 8.29 16.31
C ARG A 48 -13.49 7.56 17.06
N ASN A 49 -13.83 6.34 16.65
CA ASN A 49 -14.90 5.55 17.24
C ASN A 49 -14.45 4.70 18.45
N LEU A 50 -13.22 4.17 18.42
CA LEU A 50 -12.74 3.21 19.42
C LEU A 50 -11.67 3.79 20.35
N ARG A 51 -11.09 4.96 20.01
CA ARG A 51 -9.96 5.61 20.72
C ARG A 51 -8.72 4.72 20.90
N THR A 52 -8.63 3.65 20.12
CA THR A 52 -7.53 2.69 20.09
C THR A 52 -7.23 2.32 18.64
N ILE A 53 -5.97 1.97 18.37
CA ILE A 53 -5.51 1.41 17.09
C ILE A 53 -5.29 -0.10 17.19
N ASN A 54 -5.59 -0.71 18.35
CA ASN A 54 -5.44 -2.14 18.55
C ASN A 54 -6.45 -2.89 17.68
N VAL A 55 -5.95 -3.78 16.83
CA VAL A 55 -6.76 -4.55 15.88
C VAL A 55 -7.55 -5.65 16.62
N ASP A 56 -7.06 -6.14 17.75
CA ASP A 56 -7.74 -7.18 18.54
C ASP A 56 -9.06 -6.67 19.15
N ASP A 57 -9.22 -5.36 19.31
CA ASP A 57 -10.44 -4.74 19.82
C ASP A 57 -11.55 -4.63 18.73
N LEU A 58 -11.27 -5.05 17.50
CA LEU A 58 -12.18 -5.02 16.34
C LEU A 58 -13.08 -6.26 16.22
N ASP A 59 -13.25 -7.00 17.30
CA ASP A 59 -13.88 -8.32 17.33
C ASP A 59 -15.42 -8.29 17.45
N LYS A 60 -16.06 -7.20 17.00
CA LYS A 60 -17.50 -6.95 17.21
C LYS A 60 -18.42 -7.79 16.33
N LEU A 61 -17.91 -8.39 15.25
CA LEU A 61 -18.67 -9.31 14.39
C LEU A 61 -18.41 -10.75 14.83
N LYS A 62 -19.27 -11.28 15.69
CA LYS A 62 -19.30 -12.71 16.05
C LYS A 62 -20.63 -13.29 15.55
N GLY A 63 -20.53 -14.21 14.60
CA GLY A 63 -21.62 -15.05 14.13
C GLY A 63 -21.62 -16.38 14.85
#